data_AF-A0A1F8B057-F1
#
_entry.id   AF-A0A1F8B057-F1
#
_cell.length_a   1.000
_cell.length_b   1.000
_cell.length_c   1.000
_cell.angle_alpha   90.00
_cell.angle_beta   90.00
_cell.angle_gamma   90.00
#
_symmetry.space_group_name_H-M   'P 1'
#
loop_
_entity.id
_entity.type
_entity.pdbx_description
1 polymer ?
#
loop_
_entity_poly.entity_id
_entity_poly.type
_entity_poly.pdbx_seq_one_letter_code
_entity_poly.pdbx_strand_id
1 'polypeptide(L)'
;MAATVEIDEENGNVNSTALTHNISNSNIGSTDASNLNPISNPIAPGANSFEKWQMLHVVDMGTSSKIENIRVWRSGSLGTNAIHLTNASNSAYRGEAKYRTPTDATSPFAVFPMPTSIPGSANLGIGGSLIGSLTESGSSDFLVHQIQTTEAALAGSTTVMNYSYDETA
;
A
#
# COMPACT_ATOMS: atom_id res chain seq x y z
N MET A 1 11.55 1.16 -24.36
CA MET A 1 10.84 0.14 -23.57
C MET A 1 10.24 0.89 -22.38
N ALA A 2 9.01 0.57 -22.00
CA ALA A 2 8.41 1.21 -20.83
C ALA A 2 9.22 0.91 -19.57
N ALA A 3 9.08 1.75 -18.54
CA ALA A 3 9.69 1.49 -17.24
C ALA A 3 9.24 0.14 -16.68
N THR A 4 10.16 -0.58 -16.03
CA THR A 4 9.84 -1.79 -15.28
C THR A 4 9.53 -1.42 -13.85
N VAL A 5 8.33 -1.75 -13.38
CA VAL A 5 7.88 -1.45 -12.02
C VAL A 5 7.44 -2.71 -11.30
N GLU A 6 7.62 -2.72 -9.98
CA GLU A 6 7.20 -3.77 -9.08
C GLU A 6 6.62 -3.15 -7.79
N ILE A 7 5.98 -4.00 -6.98
CA ILE A 7 5.53 -3.60 -5.64
C ILE A 7 6.42 -4.28 -4.62
N ASP A 8 7.03 -3.46 -3.77
CA ASP A 8 7.86 -3.91 -2.68
C ASP A 8 7.11 -3.75 -1.37
N GLU A 9 7.48 -4.56 -0.38
CA GLU A 9 6.96 -4.44 0.98
C GLU A 9 8.10 -4.49 2.00
N GLU A 10 8.11 -3.53 2.91
CA GLU A 10 8.99 -3.56 4.07
C GLU A 10 8.20 -4.05 5.30
N ASN A 11 8.78 -5.00 6.04
CA ASN A 11 8.14 -5.62 7.18
C ASN A 11 9.18 -5.94 8.29
N GLY A 12 8.73 -6.31 9.48
CA GLY A 12 9.59 -6.61 10.62
C GLY A 12 9.85 -5.41 11.55
N ASN A 13 10.81 -5.58 12.47
CA ASN A 13 11.14 -4.54 13.44
C ASN A 13 11.90 -3.41 12.76
N VAL A 14 11.63 -2.15 13.11
CA VAL A 14 12.34 -0.96 12.59
C VAL A 14 13.88 -1.03 12.72
N ASN A 15 14.41 -1.79 13.68
CA ASN A 15 15.86 -1.99 13.86
C ASN A 15 16.42 -3.22 13.11
N SER A 16 15.57 -3.99 12.44
CA SER A 16 15.92 -5.22 11.70
C SER A 16 14.85 -5.48 10.63
N THR A 17 14.70 -4.51 9.74
CA THR A 17 13.66 -4.56 8.70
C THR A 17 14.01 -5.60 7.64
N ALA A 18 12.97 -6.10 6.97
CA ALA A 18 13.08 -6.97 5.81
C ALA A 18 12.35 -6.31 4.64
N LEU A 19 13.07 -6.06 3.56
CA LEU A 19 12.49 -5.60 2.30
C LEU A 19 12.28 -6.82 1.39
N THR A 20 11.03 -7.07 1.03
CA THR A 20 10.66 -8.08 0.05
C THR A 20 10.36 -7.40 -1.27
N HIS A 21 11.20 -7.67 -2.27
CA HIS A 21 10.98 -7.16 -3.62
C HIS A 21 9.93 -7.96 -4.37
N ASN A 22 9.17 -7.27 -5.24
CA ASN A 22 8.18 -7.87 -6.14
C ASN A 22 7.24 -8.87 -5.45
N ILE A 23 6.52 -8.39 -4.44
CA ILE A 23 5.62 -9.24 -3.66
C ILE A 23 4.62 -9.95 -4.58
N SER A 24 4.41 -11.24 -4.33
CA SER A 24 3.49 -12.05 -5.13
C SER A 24 2.01 -11.74 -4.87
N ASN A 25 1.73 -11.12 -3.72
CA ASN A 25 0.41 -10.73 -3.26
C ASN A 25 0.52 -9.68 -2.15
N SER A 26 -0.53 -8.87 -1.98
CA SER A 26 -0.69 -7.96 -0.82
C SER A 26 -1.62 -8.57 0.23
N ASN A 27 -1.44 -9.85 0.60
CA ASN A 27 -2.32 -10.51 1.57
C ASN A 27 -2.24 -9.84 2.94
N ILE A 28 -3.39 -9.57 3.54
CA ILE A 28 -3.52 -8.86 4.82
C ILE A 28 -4.08 -9.82 5.88
N GLY A 29 -3.54 -9.78 7.11
CA GLY A 29 -3.97 -10.66 8.18
C GLY A 29 -3.42 -10.30 9.57
N SER A 30 -3.43 -11.26 10.48
CA SER A 30 -3.08 -11.09 11.90
C SER A 30 -1.59 -11.23 12.22
N THR A 31 -0.73 -11.19 11.22
CA THR A 31 0.73 -11.26 11.42
C THR A 31 1.44 -10.36 10.42
N ASP A 32 2.54 -9.77 10.87
CA ASP A 32 3.47 -9.00 10.05
C ASP A 32 4.33 -9.93 9.17
N ALA A 33 3.97 -10.06 7.90
CA ALA A 33 4.73 -10.81 6.90
C ALA A 33 4.36 -10.36 5.47
N SER A 34 5.35 -10.21 4.59
CA SER A 34 5.16 -9.81 3.19
C SER A 34 4.25 -10.76 2.41
N ASN A 35 4.67 -12.01 2.23
CA ASN A 35 3.88 -13.05 1.56
C ASN A 35 3.06 -13.86 2.57
N LEU A 36 2.20 -13.19 3.34
CA LEU A 36 1.35 -13.82 4.35
C LEU A 36 0.42 -14.89 3.74
N ASN A 37 0.23 -16.01 4.45
CA ASN A 37 -0.90 -16.91 4.21
C ASN A 37 -2.13 -16.45 5.04
N PRO A 38 -3.17 -15.89 4.41
CA PRO A 38 -4.34 -15.34 5.10
C PRO A 38 -5.27 -16.42 5.66
N ILE A 39 -5.15 -17.67 5.21
CA ILE A 39 -5.92 -18.81 5.76
C ILE A 39 -5.33 -19.21 7.12
N SER A 40 -3.99 -19.23 7.23
CA SER A 40 -3.30 -19.58 8.48
C SER A 40 -3.28 -18.43 9.48
N ASN A 41 -3.33 -17.18 9.00
CA ASN A 41 -3.25 -15.97 9.83
C ASN A 41 -4.41 -15.01 9.52
N PRO A 42 -5.67 -15.44 9.72
CA PRO A 42 -6.83 -14.60 9.44
C PRO A 42 -6.92 -13.44 10.43
N ILE A 43 -7.56 -12.34 10.03
CA ILE A 43 -7.95 -11.27 10.96
C ILE A 43 -9.11 -11.81 11.81
N ALA A 44 -8.97 -11.74 13.14
CA ALA A 44 -10.06 -12.08 14.04
C ALA A 44 -11.19 -11.03 13.93
N PRO A 45 -12.48 -11.42 14.01
CA PRO A 45 -13.56 -10.44 14.04
C PRO A 45 -13.38 -9.42 15.18
N GLY A 46 -13.56 -8.14 14.88
CA GLY A 46 -13.35 -7.04 15.83
C GLY A 46 -11.91 -6.60 15.99
N ALA A 47 -10.96 -7.25 15.33
CA ALA A 47 -9.54 -6.87 15.32
C ALA A 47 -9.16 -6.12 14.04
N ASN A 48 -7.99 -5.50 14.06
CA ASN A 48 -7.35 -4.99 12.86
C ASN A 48 -6.34 -6.01 12.34
N SER A 49 -6.03 -5.91 11.06
CA SER A 49 -4.82 -6.53 10.53
C SER A 49 -3.58 -5.82 11.05
N PHE A 50 -2.43 -6.48 10.91
CA PHE A 50 -1.18 -5.73 10.83
C PHE A 50 -1.22 -4.74 9.67
N GLU A 51 -0.58 -3.59 9.85
CA GLU A 51 -0.28 -2.67 8.77
C GLU A 51 0.55 -3.37 7.68
N LYS A 52 0.36 -2.90 6.45
CA LYS A 52 1.20 -3.22 5.31
C LYS A 52 1.89 -1.94 4.88
N TRP A 53 3.20 -2.02 4.63
CA TRP A 53 4.05 -0.90 4.24
C TRP A 53 4.64 -1.18 2.86
N GLN A 54 3.92 -0.76 1.82
CA GLN A 54 4.23 -1.10 0.44
C GLN A 54 4.74 0.12 -0.34
N MET A 55 5.53 -0.11 -1.39
CA MET A 55 6.02 0.93 -2.28
C MET A 55 5.86 0.49 -3.73
N LEU A 56 5.55 1.43 -4.63
CA LEU A 56 5.80 1.22 -6.05
C LEU A 56 7.28 1.48 -6.30
N HIS A 57 8.00 0.47 -6.77
CA HIS A 57 9.43 0.53 -7.05
C HIS A 57 9.66 0.49 -8.56
N VAL A 58 10.34 1.50 -9.09
CA VAL A 58 10.81 1.53 -10.47
C VAL A 58 12.20 0.90 -10.51
N VAL A 59 12.26 -0.32 -11.06
CA VAL A 59 13.49 -1.12 -11.14
C VAL A 59 14.41 -0.61 -12.25
N ASP A 60 13.81 -0.29 -13.41
CA ASP A 60 14.52 0.22 -14.57
C ASP A 60 13.63 1.25 -15.28
N MET A 61 14.20 2.41 -15.58
CA MET A 61 13.52 3.46 -16.34
C MET A 61 13.35 3.11 -17.82
N GLY A 62 14.10 2.15 -18.35
CA GLY A 62 14.01 1.79 -19.77
C GLY A 62 14.29 3.00 -20.67
N THR A 63 13.29 3.43 -21.44
CA THR A 63 13.37 4.66 -22.25
C THR A 63 12.61 5.85 -21.65
N SER A 64 12.05 5.69 -20.46
CA SER A 64 11.31 6.73 -19.77
C SER A 64 12.30 7.73 -19.15
N SER A 65 11.99 9.01 -19.26
CA SER A 65 12.72 10.08 -18.56
C SER A 65 12.05 10.46 -17.25
N LYS A 66 10.79 10.06 -17.03
CA LYS A 66 10.04 10.42 -15.83
C LYS A 66 8.87 9.49 -15.51
N ILE A 67 8.70 9.15 -14.24
CA ILE A 67 7.52 8.51 -13.66
C ILE A 67 6.92 9.44 -12.60
N GLU A 68 5.62 9.73 -12.69
CA GLU A 68 4.91 10.61 -11.74
C GLU A 68 3.42 10.22 -11.60
N ASN A 69 2.66 10.99 -10.83
CA ASN A 69 1.21 10.85 -10.71
C ASN A 69 0.73 9.47 -10.24
N ILE A 70 1.37 8.93 -9.19
CA ILE A 70 1.06 7.60 -8.67
C ILE A 70 -0.33 7.59 -8.02
N ARG A 71 -1.18 6.71 -8.53
CA ARG A 71 -2.56 6.50 -8.11
C ARG A 71 -2.74 5.08 -7.62
N VAL A 72 -3.28 4.94 -6.41
CA VAL A 72 -3.56 3.66 -5.77
C VAL A 72 -5.02 3.58 -5.36
N TRP A 73 -5.67 2.46 -5.69
CA TRP A 73 -7.04 2.18 -5.27
C TRP A 73 -7.30 0.68 -5.18
N ARG A 74 -8.38 0.32 -4.51
CA ARG A 74 -8.85 -1.06 -4.43
C ARG A 74 -10.09 -1.25 -5.29
N SER A 75 -10.21 -2.38 -5.96
CA SER A 75 -11.47 -2.82 -6.58
C SER A 75 -12.02 -4.07 -5.89
N GLY A 76 -13.34 -4.27 -5.98
CA GLY A 76 -14.08 -5.28 -5.19
C GLY A 76 -14.62 -4.72 -3.88
N SER A 77 -15.20 -5.56 -3.03
CA SER A 77 -15.77 -5.17 -1.73
C SER A 77 -15.21 -6.05 -0.61
N LEU A 78 -14.93 -5.43 0.55
CA LEU A 78 -14.61 -6.17 1.79
C LEU A 78 -15.87 -6.63 2.55
N GLY A 79 -17.07 -6.28 2.05
CA GLY A 79 -18.32 -6.44 2.79
C GLY A 79 -18.63 -5.21 3.67
N THR A 80 -19.66 -5.32 4.51
CA THR A 80 -20.16 -4.21 5.35
C THR A 80 -19.47 -4.09 6.70
N ASN A 81 -18.73 -5.11 7.12
CA ASN A 81 -18.17 -5.26 8.47
C ASN A 81 -16.64 -5.11 8.49
N ALA A 82 -16.06 -4.57 7.41
CA ALA A 82 -14.64 -4.31 7.29
C ALA A 82 -14.40 -3.02 6.50
N ILE A 83 -13.41 -2.24 6.94
CA ILE A 83 -12.95 -1.05 6.25
C ILE A 83 -11.46 -1.18 5.93
N HIS A 84 -11.09 -0.76 4.72
CA HIS A 84 -9.69 -0.63 4.31
C HIS A 84 -9.26 0.81 4.50
N LEU A 85 -8.33 1.05 5.40
CA LEU A 85 -7.75 2.36 5.63
C LEU A 85 -6.36 2.45 5.01
N THR A 86 -5.95 3.67 4.65
CA THR A 86 -4.67 3.99 4.01
C THR A 86 -4.20 5.40 4.36
N ASN A 87 -2.91 5.69 4.17
CA ASN A 87 -2.37 7.04 4.18
C ASN A 87 -2.52 7.75 2.81
N ALA A 88 -2.80 7.01 1.74
CA ALA A 88 -2.94 7.55 0.41
C ALA A 88 -4.19 8.44 0.30
N SER A 89 -4.01 9.70 -0.10
CA SER A 89 -5.07 10.68 -0.24
C SER A 89 -4.67 11.75 -1.24
N ASN A 90 -5.60 12.18 -2.10
CA ASN A 90 -5.36 13.25 -3.08
C ASN A 90 -5.65 14.66 -2.52
N SER A 91 -6.30 14.76 -1.36
CA SER A 91 -6.73 16.04 -0.75
C SER A 91 -6.15 16.27 0.64
N ALA A 92 -5.73 15.21 1.33
CA ALA A 92 -5.23 15.26 2.69
C ALA A 92 -3.90 14.52 2.86
N TYR A 93 -3.11 14.41 1.78
CA TYR A 93 -1.78 13.80 1.83
C TYR A 93 -0.91 14.46 2.89
N ARG A 94 -0.31 13.65 3.76
CA ARG A 94 0.45 14.14 4.93
C ARG A 94 1.96 14.12 4.71
N GLY A 95 2.39 13.99 3.46
CA GLY A 95 3.79 13.75 3.12
C GLY A 95 4.20 12.29 3.33
N GLU A 96 5.49 12.06 3.19
CA GLU A 96 6.09 10.73 3.27
C GLU A 96 5.92 10.13 4.69
N ALA A 97 5.34 8.94 4.76
CA ALA A 97 5.37 8.16 5.99
C ALA A 97 6.77 7.55 6.16
N LYS A 98 7.37 7.72 7.33
CA LYS A 98 8.65 7.05 7.67
C LYS A 98 8.37 5.66 8.21
N TYR A 99 9.09 4.68 7.70
CA TYR A 99 8.94 3.28 8.11
C TYR A 99 8.94 3.13 9.64
N ARG A 100 8.03 2.28 10.12
CA ARG A 100 7.97 1.84 11.52
C ARG A 100 7.63 0.36 11.55
N THR A 101 7.96 -0.28 12.67
CA THR A 101 7.50 -1.64 12.95
C THR A 101 5.98 -1.72 12.76
N PRO A 102 5.47 -2.55 11.84
CA PRO A 102 4.04 -2.71 11.62
C PRO A 102 3.30 -3.11 12.89
N THR A 103 2.06 -2.64 13.03
CA THR A 103 1.23 -2.94 14.20
C THR A 103 -0.18 -3.36 13.80
N ASP A 104 -0.82 -4.17 14.64
CA ASP A 104 -2.25 -4.50 14.61
C ASP A 104 -3.11 -3.58 15.50
N ALA A 105 -2.48 -2.63 16.21
CA ALA A 105 -3.21 -1.51 16.79
C ALA A 105 -3.75 -0.58 15.69
N THR A 106 -4.68 0.31 16.03
CA THR A 106 -5.17 1.34 15.10
C THR A 106 -4.01 2.15 14.55
N SER A 107 -3.81 2.08 13.23
CA SER A 107 -2.72 2.78 12.56
C SER A 107 -2.83 4.31 12.71
N PRO A 108 -1.74 5.01 13.07
CA PRO A 108 -1.72 6.47 13.03
C PRO A 108 -1.51 7.02 11.60
N PHE A 109 -1.17 6.16 10.63
CA PHE A 109 -0.90 6.53 9.24
C PHE A 109 -2.06 6.16 8.32
N ALA A 110 -2.58 4.93 8.43
CA ALA A 110 -3.72 4.45 7.67
C ALA A 110 -5.02 4.98 8.26
N VAL A 111 -5.34 6.24 7.95
CA VAL A 111 -6.47 6.98 8.56
C VAL A 111 -7.57 7.37 7.57
N PHE A 112 -7.32 7.25 6.26
CA PHE A 112 -8.29 7.58 5.22
C PHE A 112 -8.86 6.30 4.62
N PRO A 113 -10.16 6.26 4.24
CA PRO A 113 -10.68 5.13 3.47
C PRO A 113 -9.92 4.95 2.16
N MET A 114 -9.50 3.72 1.88
CA MET A 114 -8.89 3.36 0.59
C MET A 114 -9.85 3.69 -0.55
N PRO A 115 -9.43 4.48 -1.56
CA PRO A 115 -10.26 4.73 -2.73
C PRO A 115 -10.73 3.43 -3.37
N THR A 116 -12.01 3.38 -3.77
CA THR A 116 -12.61 2.20 -4.42
C THR A 116 -12.70 2.32 -5.94
N SER A 117 -12.19 3.41 -6.48
CA SER A 117 -12.08 3.73 -7.90
C SER A 117 -10.82 4.53 -8.13
N ILE A 118 -10.39 4.61 -9.39
CA ILE A 118 -9.22 5.38 -9.77
C ILE A 118 -9.33 6.84 -9.25
N PRO A 119 -8.34 7.33 -8.49
CA PRO A 119 -8.27 8.73 -8.12
C PRO A 119 -8.04 9.62 -9.34
N GLY A 120 -8.60 10.84 -9.35
CA GLY A 120 -8.44 11.79 -10.46
C GLY A 120 -7.02 12.35 -10.62
N SER A 121 -6.20 12.23 -9.57
CA SER A 121 -4.79 12.67 -9.51
C SER A 121 -4.04 11.79 -8.52
N ALA A 122 -2.73 12.00 -8.40
CA ALA A 122 -1.88 11.31 -7.45
C ALA A 122 -2.50 11.31 -6.05
N ASN A 123 -2.46 10.16 -5.38
CA ASN A 123 -2.79 10.01 -3.98
C ASN A 123 -1.69 9.31 -3.18
N LEU A 124 -0.63 8.87 -3.85
CA LEU A 124 0.61 8.41 -3.25
C LEU A 124 1.75 9.30 -3.77
N GLY A 125 2.59 9.78 -2.86
CA GLY A 125 3.66 10.71 -3.20
C GLY A 125 4.95 10.04 -3.66
N ILE A 126 5.87 10.88 -4.12
CA ILE A 126 7.29 10.55 -4.34
C ILE A 126 8.10 11.66 -3.64
N GLY A 127 8.99 11.29 -2.72
CA GLY A 127 9.79 12.25 -1.96
C GLY A 127 8.96 13.19 -1.10
N GLY A 128 7.84 12.70 -0.55
CA GLY A 128 6.92 13.46 0.29
C GLY A 128 5.96 14.38 -0.45
N SER A 129 5.84 14.28 -1.77
CA SER A 129 5.01 15.17 -2.59
C SER A 129 4.15 14.41 -3.61
N LEU A 130 2.87 14.82 -3.74
CA LEU A 130 1.96 14.30 -4.77
C LEU A 130 2.30 14.77 -6.20
N ILE A 131 3.16 15.79 -6.32
CA ILE A 131 3.72 16.26 -7.59
C ILE A 131 5.20 15.85 -7.74
N GLY A 132 5.68 14.97 -6.86
CA GLY A 132 7.01 14.39 -6.97
C GLY A 132 7.11 13.47 -8.18
N SER A 133 8.34 13.18 -8.60
CA SER A 133 8.62 12.30 -9.75
C SER A 133 9.92 11.55 -9.56
N LEU A 134 10.05 10.41 -10.23
CA LEU A 134 11.28 9.64 -10.36
C LEU A 134 11.84 9.88 -11.77
N THR A 135 13.11 10.30 -11.85
CA THR A 135 13.87 10.44 -13.11
C THR A 135 14.93 9.35 -13.27
N GLU A 136 15.08 8.50 -12.25
CA GLU A 136 15.96 7.35 -12.16
C GLU A 136 15.21 6.22 -11.43
N SER A 137 15.79 5.02 -11.36
CA SER A 137 15.26 3.94 -10.53
C SER A 137 15.10 4.39 -9.07
N GLY A 138 14.00 4.00 -8.45
CA GLY A 138 13.67 4.42 -7.09
C GLY A 138 12.22 4.11 -6.74
N SER A 139 11.81 4.51 -5.55
CA SER A 139 10.51 4.13 -5.00
C SER A 139 9.60 5.33 -4.75
N SER A 140 8.29 5.08 -4.77
CA SER A 140 7.31 5.98 -4.19
C SER A 140 7.52 6.13 -2.69
N ASP A 141 6.81 7.09 -2.09
CA ASP A 141 6.59 7.10 -0.65
C ASP A 141 5.85 5.81 -0.24
N PHE A 142 5.91 5.44 1.04
CA PHE A 142 5.18 4.29 1.56
C PHE A 142 3.67 4.46 1.44
N LEU A 143 3.02 3.47 0.82
CA LEU A 143 1.62 3.16 1.02
C LEU A 143 1.48 2.37 2.33
N VAL A 144 0.95 3.02 3.36
CA VAL A 144 0.60 2.36 4.62
C VAL A 144 -0.90 2.08 4.60
N HIS A 145 -1.29 0.83 4.73
CA HIS A 145 -2.69 0.44 4.71
C HIS A 145 -3.01 -0.71 5.67
N GLN A 146 -4.23 -0.69 6.22
CA GLN A 146 -4.70 -1.60 7.27
C GLN A 146 -6.18 -1.95 7.05
N ILE A 147 -6.58 -3.19 7.34
CA ILE A 147 -7.99 -3.57 7.40
C ILE A 147 -8.44 -3.55 8.86
N GLN A 148 -9.56 -2.89 9.13
CA GLN A 148 -10.22 -2.89 10.44
C GLN A 148 -11.56 -3.60 10.31
N THR A 149 -11.83 -4.54 11.21
CA THR A 149 -13.05 -5.35 11.18
C THR A 149 -13.94 -5.07 12.40
N THR A 150 -15.24 -5.26 12.24
CA THR A 150 -16.17 -5.30 13.39
C THR A 150 -16.32 -6.74 13.89
N GLU A 151 -16.92 -6.92 15.06
CA GLU A 151 -17.20 -8.27 15.62
C GLU A 151 -18.11 -9.12 14.71
N ALA A 152 -18.89 -8.49 13.83
CA ALA A 152 -19.76 -9.16 12.88
C ALA A 152 -19.06 -9.52 11.55
N ALA A 153 -17.75 -9.26 11.43
CA ALA A 153 -17.01 -9.56 10.21
C ALA A 153 -16.96 -11.06 9.91
N LEU A 154 -17.12 -11.39 8.63
CA LEU A 154 -16.93 -12.74 8.12
C LEU A 154 -15.54 -12.85 7.52
N ALA A 155 -14.91 -14.01 7.71
CA ALA A 155 -13.63 -14.30 7.10
C ALA A 155 -13.77 -14.51 5.58
N GLY A 156 -12.70 -14.16 4.85
CA GLY A 156 -12.58 -14.46 3.42
C GLY A 156 -13.17 -13.37 2.53
N SER A 157 -12.33 -12.39 2.17
CA SER A 157 -12.58 -11.49 1.04
C SER A 157 -11.34 -11.43 0.16
N THR A 158 -11.54 -11.24 -1.13
CA THR A 158 -10.48 -11.03 -2.10
C THR A 158 -10.80 -9.77 -2.88
N THR A 159 -9.82 -8.88 -2.95
CA THR A 159 -9.89 -7.59 -3.63
C THR A 159 -8.64 -7.38 -4.43
N VAL A 160 -8.68 -6.50 -5.41
CA VAL A 160 -7.50 -6.16 -6.21
C VAL A 160 -6.99 -4.81 -5.80
N MET A 161 -5.71 -4.73 -5.43
CA MET A 161 -4.97 -3.48 -5.32
C MET A 161 -4.52 -3.08 -6.72
N ASN A 162 -4.83 -1.84 -7.10
CA ASN A 162 -4.51 -1.30 -8.41
C ASN A 162 -3.55 -0.14 -8.22
N TYR A 163 -2.57 -0.09 -9.11
CA TYR A 163 -1.57 0.96 -9.17
C TYR A 163 -1.55 1.50 -10.60
N SER A 164 -1.52 2.81 -10.75
CA SER A 164 -1.20 3.44 -12.02
C SER A 164 -0.30 4.64 -11.80
N TYR A 165 0.40 5.02 -12.85
CA TYR A 165 1.34 6.13 -12.88
C TYR A 165 1.32 6.71 -14.29
N ASP A 166 1.79 7.94 -14.42
CA ASP A 166 2.03 8.55 -15.71
C ASP A 166 3.53 8.41 -16.05
N GLU A 167 3.81 8.05 -17.29
CA GLU A 167 5.15 7.79 -17.79
C GLU A 167 5.47 8.73 -18.96
N THR A 168 6.62 9.40 -18.90
CA THR A 168 7.15 10.24 -19.97
C THR A 168 8.37 9.58 -20.59
N ALA A 169 8.42 9.49 -21.92
CA ALA A 169 9.60 9.08 -22.69
C ALA A 169 10.57 10.26 -22.82
#